data_AF-J7I5C9-F1
#
_entry.id   AF-J7I5C9-F1
#
_cell.length_a   1.000
_cell.length_b   1.000
_cell.length_c   1.000
_cell.angle_alpha   90.00
_cell.angle_beta   90.00
_cell.angle_gamma   90.00
#
_symmetry.space_group_name_H-M   'P 1'
#
loop_
_entity.id
_entity.type
_entity.pdbx_description
1 polymer ?
#
loop_
_entity_poly.entity_id
_entity_poly.type
_entity_poly.pdbx_seq_one_letter_code
_entity_poly.pdbx_strand_id
1 'polypeptide(L)'
;MYSIPLPPWVLEEISKNPDLVYTDKSGRRNPEYISLGCDTIPLLRGRTPIQVYSDYMRSFRDRFRDYLGDVVQEIQVGLGPCGELRYPAYPESNGTWKFPGIGEFQCYDKYMRASLKASAEASGNEDWGRSGPHDSGQYNQFPEDTGFFRRDGTWNSEYGRFFMEWYSGKLIQHGDRILAAAKEIFQGTGSKLSGKVAGIHWHYRSRSHAAELTAGYYNTRYCDGYIPIARMLAKHGVILNFTCMEMRDREQPGNANCSPEGLVRQVKMATRTAGVELAGENALERYDADAYAQVLATSNLDAGNGLSAFTYLRMNKKLFESENWRNLVEFVQRMSSEGRRPRLPEWDSTGSDLYVGFVKGKNGKKNKEAALV
;
A
#
# COMPACT_ATOMS: atom_id res chain seq x y z
N MET A 1 -1.75 -0.57 21.53
CA MET A 1 -1.61 0.12 20.23
C MET A 1 -0.13 0.47 20.08
N TYR A 2 0.51 0.00 19.01
CA TYR A 2 1.93 0.22 18.75
C TYR A 2 2.06 1.36 17.73
N SER A 3 2.96 2.32 17.97
CA SER A 3 3.15 3.49 17.12
C SER A 3 4.64 3.76 16.92
N ILE A 4 5.08 3.80 15.66
CA ILE A 4 6.43 4.24 15.26
C ILE A 4 6.24 5.41 14.29
N PRO A 5 6.53 6.65 14.69
CA PRO A 5 6.46 7.81 13.80
C PRO A 5 7.71 7.92 12.91
N LEU A 6 7.73 8.91 12.02
CA LEU A 6 8.94 9.35 11.33
C LEU A 6 10.06 9.73 12.34
N PRO A 7 11.35 9.69 11.93
CA PRO A 7 12.45 10.04 12.82
C PRO A 7 12.25 11.41 13.49
N PRO A 8 12.59 11.58 14.79
CA PRO A 8 12.35 12.83 15.51
C PRO A 8 12.91 14.08 14.82
N TRP A 9 14.10 13.97 14.22
CA TRP A 9 14.71 15.08 13.48
C TRP A 9 13.93 15.48 12.22
N VAL A 10 13.20 14.54 11.59
CA VAL A 10 12.29 14.85 10.48
C VAL A 10 11.05 15.58 11.00
N LEU A 11 10.51 15.13 12.13
CA LEU A 11 9.37 15.79 12.78
C LEU A 11 9.70 17.23 13.19
N GLU A 12 10.94 17.51 13.60
CA GLU A 12 11.43 18.88 13.84
C GLU A 12 11.46 19.74 12.58
N GLU A 13 11.78 19.19 11.40
CA GLU A 13 11.71 19.94 10.15
C GLU A 13 10.25 20.16 9.73
N ILE A 14 9.37 19.18 9.95
CA ILE A 14 7.92 19.30 9.71
C ILE A 14 7.30 20.38 10.61
N SER A 15 7.72 20.49 11.88
CA SER A 15 7.19 21.53 12.77
C SER A 15 7.58 22.94 12.33
N LYS A 16 8.79 23.12 11.76
CA LYS A 16 9.24 24.38 11.16
C LYS A 16 8.54 24.67 9.83
N ASN A 17 8.22 23.64 9.07
CA ASN A 17 7.61 23.74 7.76
C ASN A 17 6.49 22.69 7.57
N PRO A 18 5.25 23.00 7.97
CA PRO A 18 4.13 22.05 7.91
C PRO A 18 3.75 21.62 6.49
N ASP A 19 4.20 22.32 5.45
CA ASP A 19 3.98 21.92 4.05
C ASP A 19 4.90 20.77 3.59
N LEU A 20 5.74 20.23 4.47
CA LEU A 20 6.52 19.02 4.19
C LEU A 20 5.68 17.74 4.08
N VAL A 21 4.42 17.80 4.50
CA VAL A 21 3.54 16.63 4.56
C VAL A 21 2.26 16.85 3.76
N TYR A 22 1.63 15.75 3.37
CA TYR A 22 0.39 15.80 2.61
C TYR A 22 -0.69 16.59 3.34
N THR A 23 -1.47 17.32 2.56
CA THR A 23 -2.43 18.30 3.09
C THR A 23 -3.73 18.25 2.31
N ASP A 24 -4.84 18.18 3.03
CA ASP A 24 -6.18 18.20 2.44
C ASP A 24 -6.69 19.62 2.19
N LYS A 25 -7.87 19.73 1.58
CA LYS A 25 -8.50 21.00 1.23
C LYS A 25 -8.77 21.89 2.44
N SER A 26 -8.99 21.28 3.60
CA SER A 26 -9.26 21.97 4.87
C SER A 26 -7.97 22.38 5.60
N GLY A 27 -6.80 22.09 5.04
CA GLY A 27 -5.50 22.40 5.63
C GLY A 27 -5.04 21.37 6.68
N ARG A 28 -5.72 20.23 6.82
CA ARG A 28 -5.29 19.15 7.72
C ARG A 28 -4.02 18.52 7.18
N ARG A 29 -3.06 18.30 8.07
CA ARG A 29 -1.73 17.77 7.75
C ARG A 29 -1.64 16.29 8.15
N ASN A 30 -1.11 15.45 7.28
CA ASN A 30 -0.88 14.03 7.58
C ASN A 30 0.63 13.74 7.77
N PRO A 31 1.13 13.60 9.01
CA PRO A 31 2.55 13.45 9.29
C PRO A 31 3.11 12.04 9.08
N GLU A 32 2.33 11.09 8.53
CA GLU A 32 2.77 9.70 8.33
C GLU A 32 3.83 9.58 7.22
N TYR A 33 3.89 10.53 6.28
CA TYR A 33 4.82 10.50 5.16
C TYR A 33 5.11 11.92 4.62
N ILE A 34 6.28 12.12 4.02
CA ILE A 34 6.69 13.39 3.39
C ILE A 34 5.97 13.56 2.05
N SER A 35 5.37 14.72 1.79
CA SER A 35 4.67 14.99 0.53
C SER A 35 5.62 14.84 -0.66
N LEU A 36 5.16 14.15 -1.72
CA LEU A 36 5.93 13.98 -2.96
C LEU A 36 6.26 15.32 -3.66
N GLY A 37 5.55 16.40 -3.32
CA GLY A 37 5.89 17.76 -3.77
C GLY A 37 7.28 18.21 -3.32
N CYS A 38 7.83 17.57 -2.28
CA CYS A 38 9.13 17.88 -1.71
C CYS A 38 10.29 17.06 -2.26
N ASP A 39 10.05 16.01 -3.06
CA ASP A 39 11.03 14.97 -3.44
C ASP A 39 12.42 15.50 -3.82
N THR A 40 12.46 16.61 -4.56
CA THR A 40 13.68 17.17 -5.15
C THR A 40 14.14 18.46 -4.50
N ILE A 41 13.52 18.87 -3.38
CA ILE A 41 13.81 20.14 -2.70
C ILE A 41 14.60 19.83 -1.41
N PRO A 42 15.75 20.49 -1.15
CA PRO A 42 16.66 20.14 -0.05
C PRO A 42 16.17 20.63 1.33
N LEU A 43 14.99 20.18 1.74
CA LEU A 43 14.28 20.66 2.93
C LEU A 43 14.59 19.87 4.21
N LEU A 44 15.32 18.76 4.11
CA LEU A 44 15.65 17.88 5.23
C LEU A 44 17.11 18.07 5.64
N ARG A 45 17.38 19.19 6.34
CA ARG A 45 18.72 19.63 6.77
C ARG A 45 19.74 19.65 5.62
N GLY A 46 19.35 20.25 4.49
CA GLY A 46 20.18 20.38 3.29
C GLY A 46 20.11 19.19 2.32
N ARG A 47 19.39 18.12 2.66
CA ARG A 47 19.13 16.97 1.76
C ARG A 47 17.70 16.99 1.24
N THR A 48 17.51 16.46 0.03
CA THR A 48 16.18 16.18 -0.50
C THR A 48 15.60 14.89 0.12
N PRO A 49 14.28 14.69 0.16
CA PRO A 49 13.68 13.42 0.55
C PRO A 49 14.24 12.22 -0.23
N ILE A 50 14.40 12.33 -1.55
CA ILE A 50 15.01 11.27 -2.37
C ILE A 50 16.43 10.94 -1.91
N GLN A 51 17.24 11.94 -1.54
CA GLN A 51 18.59 11.70 -1.00
C GLN A 51 18.52 10.98 0.35
N VAL A 52 17.62 11.39 1.25
CA VAL A 52 17.43 10.74 2.55
C VAL A 52 17.02 9.27 2.40
N TYR A 53 16.08 8.95 1.50
CA TYR A 53 15.68 7.59 1.20
C TYR A 53 16.84 6.78 0.60
N SER A 54 17.58 7.39 -0.32
CA SER A 54 18.75 6.77 -0.96
C SER A 54 19.84 6.44 0.05
N ASP A 55 20.16 7.36 0.96
CA ASP A 55 21.16 7.17 2.02
C ASP A 55 20.75 6.04 2.97
N TYR A 56 19.46 5.98 3.33
CA TYR A 56 18.91 4.89 4.15
C TYR A 56 19.05 3.54 3.44
N MET A 57 18.66 3.44 2.17
CA MET A 57 18.78 2.23 1.37
C MET A 57 20.24 1.78 1.21
N ARG A 58 21.18 2.71 0.96
CA ARG A 58 22.63 2.39 0.92
C ARG A 58 23.13 1.85 2.25
N SER A 59 22.77 2.51 3.35
CA SER A 59 23.16 2.05 4.68
C SER A 59 22.60 0.66 4.99
N PHE A 60 21.36 0.38 4.59
CA PHE A 60 20.76 -0.95 4.73
C PHE A 60 21.54 -1.99 3.91
N ARG A 61 21.77 -1.71 2.62
CA ARG A 61 22.53 -2.59 1.73
C ARG A 61 23.92 -2.91 2.29
N ASP A 62 24.65 -1.90 2.74
CA ASP A 62 26.02 -2.07 3.21
C ASP A 62 26.06 -2.84 4.54
N ARG A 63 25.07 -2.62 5.43
CA ARG A 63 24.95 -3.35 6.70
C ARG A 63 24.59 -4.82 6.50
N PHE A 64 23.69 -5.12 5.56
CA PHE A 64 23.13 -6.46 5.36
C PHE A 64 23.67 -7.17 4.12
N ARG A 65 24.81 -6.71 3.58
CA ARG A 65 25.39 -7.17 2.31
C ARG A 65 25.46 -8.68 2.19
N ASP A 66 25.89 -9.36 3.25
CA ASP A 66 26.09 -10.81 3.26
C ASP A 66 24.78 -11.62 3.32
N TYR A 67 23.64 -10.94 3.52
CA TYR A 67 22.31 -11.55 3.57
C TYR A 67 21.47 -11.28 2.32
N LEU A 68 21.87 -10.33 1.47
CA LEU A 68 21.13 -9.96 0.27
C LEU A 68 21.23 -11.08 -0.79
N GLY A 69 20.10 -11.41 -1.42
CA GLY A 69 20.00 -12.46 -2.44
C GLY A 69 19.90 -13.89 -1.90
N ASP A 70 20.01 -14.08 -0.58
CA ASP A 70 19.85 -15.39 0.08
C ASP A 70 18.77 -15.32 1.17
N VAL A 71 19.09 -14.71 2.31
CA VAL A 71 18.12 -14.52 3.41
C VAL A 71 17.14 -13.40 3.07
N VAL A 72 17.64 -12.29 2.54
CA VAL A 72 16.84 -11.14 2.10
C VAL A 72 16.61 -11.27 0.60
N GLN A 73 15.55 -12.00 0.24
CA GLN A 73 15.19 -12.26 -1.16
C GLN A 73 14.50 -11.06 -1.83
N GLU A 74 13.82 -10.21 -1.05
CA GLU A 74 13.03 -9.09 -1.58
C GLU A 74 13.17 -7.85 -0.71
N ILE A 75 13.31 -6.70 -1.36
CA ILE A 75 13.25 -5.37 -0.75
C ILE A 75 11.97 -4.67 -1.25
N GLN A 76 10.97 -4.58 -0.39
CA GLN A 76 9.78 -3.76 -0.66
C GLN A 76 10.06 -2.30 -0.34
N VAL A 77 10.09 -1.46 -1.37
CA VAL A 77 10.36 -0.03 -1.24
C VAL A 77 9.05 0.69 -0.89
N GLY A 78 9.01 1.35 0.26
CA GLY A 78 7.87 2.16 0.68
C GLY A 78 7.74 3.43 -0.16
N LEU A 79 6.55 3.69 -0.71
CA LEU A 79 6.30 4.79 -1.66
C LEU A 79 5.25 5.81 -1.18
N GLY A 80 4.86 5.72 0.09
CA GLY A 80 3.81 6.55 0.66
C GLY A 80 3.28 6.03 2.00
N PRO A 81 2.11 6.53 2.44
CA PRO A 81 1.45 6.05 3.65
C PRO A 81 1.25 4.54 3.62
N CYS A 82 1.47 3.87 4.75
CA CYS A 82 1.48 2.40 4.85
C CYS A 82 2.49 1.69 3.94
N GLY A 83 3.48 2.42 3.37
CA GLY A 83 4.42 1.90 2.37
C GLY A 83 3.87 1.83 0.95
N GLU A 84 2.63 2.27 0.74
CA GLU A 84 1.91 2.11 -0.53
C GLU A 84 2.12 3.32 -1.45
N LEU A 85 2.22 3.09 -2.75
CA LEU A 85 2.22 4.14 -3.76
C LEU A 85 0.81 4.74 -3.87
N ARG A 86 0.51 5.73 -3.02
CA ARG A 86 -0.74 6.50 -3.03
C ARG A 86 -0.64 7.76 -2.20
N TYR A 87 -1.66 8.60 -2.32
CA TYR A 87 -1.93 9.68 -1.37
C TYR A 87 -2.67 9.16 -0.11
N PRO A 88 -2.57 9.86 1.03
CA PRO A 88 -3.31 9.53 2.26
C PRO A 88 -4.78 9.98 2.20
N ALA A 89 -5.54 9.51 1.20
CA ALA A 89 -6.89 10.01 0.91
C ALA A 89 -7.99 9.53 1.87
N TYR A 90 -7.73 8.49 2.66
CA TYR A 90 -8.69 7.85 3.57
C TYR A 90 -8.09 7.63 4.98
N PRO A 91 -7.65 8.68 5.69
CA PRO A 91 -7.05 8.51 7.00
C PRO A 91 -8.12 8.13 8.03
N GLU A 92 -8.06 6.92 8.57
CA GLU A 92 -9.01 6.45 9.60
C GLU A 92 -8.79 7.13 10.96
N SER A 93 -7.59 7.67 11.17
CA SER A 93 -7.18 8.36 12.40
C SER A 93 -8.20 9.44 12.82
N ASN A 94 -8.60 9.37 14.09
CA ASN A 94 -9.56 10.27 14.73
C ASN A 94 -10.94 10.32 14.05
N GLY A 95 -11.31 9.29 13.27
CA GLY A 95 -12.61 9.20 12.60
C GLY A 95 -12.76 10.19 11.45
N THR A 96 -11.65 10.72 10.92
CA THR A 96 -11.63 11.63 9.76
C THR A 96 -12.39 11.02 8.58
N TRP A 97 -12.03 9.79 8.24
CA TRP A 97 -12.65 9.02 7.20
C TRP A 97 -13.20 7.72 7.77
N LYS A 98 -14.29 7.23 7.19
CA LYS A 98 -14.91 5.93 7.47
C LYS A 98 -15.30 5.27 6.16
N PHE A 99 -15.06 3.97 6.07
CA PHE A 99 -15.52 3.18 4.95
C PHE A 99 -17.05 3.28 4.79
N PRO A 100 -17.59 3.46 3.57
CA PRO A 100 -16.91 3.49 2.27
C PRO A 100 -16.76 4.90 1.67
N GLY A 101 -16.43 5.95 2.45
CA GLY A 101 -16.38 7.32 1.93
C GLY A 101 -15.42 7.54 0.75
N ILE A 102 -15.68 8.53 -0.10
CA ILE A 102 -14.87 8.86 -1.28
C ILE A 102 -13.42 9.31 -0.98
N GLY A 103 -13.13 9.74 0.24
CA GLY A 103 -11.83 10.34 0.59
C GLY A 103 -11.69 11.79 0.10
N GLU A 104 -10.49 12.37 0.22
CA GLU A 104 -10.19 13.72 -0.30
C GLU A 104 -8.83 13.78 -1.00
N PHE A 105 -8.71 14.67 -1.99
CA PHE A 105 -7.43 14.99 -2.62
C PHE A 105 -6.43 15.61 -1.62
N GLN A 106 -5.18 15.16 -1.65
CA GLN A 106 -4.15 15.46 -0.64
C GLN A 106 -3.03 16.38 -1.16
N CYS A 107 -3.34 17.28 -2.08
CA CYS A 107 -2.36 18.09 -2.82
C CYS A 107 -2.36 19.58 -2.45
N TYR A 108 -2.77 19.94 -1.24
CA TYR A 108 -2.93 21.33 -0.83
C TYR A 108 -1.73 21.93 -0.09
N ASP A 109 -0.64 21.16 0.06
CA ASP A 109 0.63 21.72 0.52
C ASP A 109 1.20 22.70 -0.51
N LYS A 110 1.99 23.68 -0.07
CA LYS A 110 2.47 24.75 -0.96
C LYS A 110 3.28 24.24 -2.17
N TYR A 111 3.97 23.11 -2.04
CA TYR A 111 4.83 22.57 -3.11
C TYR A 111 3.99 21.94 -4.21
N MET A 112 3.00 21.13 -3.83
CA MET A 112 2.01 20.58 -4.75
C MET A 112 1.18 21.67 -5.41
N ARG A 113 0.74 22.69 -4.66
CA ARG A 113 0.02 23.84 -5.23
C ARG A 113 0.85 24.63 -6.24
N ALA A 114 2.13 24.87 -5.94
CA ALA A 114 3.04 25.51 -6.89
C ALA A 114 3.22 24.65 -8.15
N SER A 115 3.33 23.32 -8.00
CA SER A 115 3.42 22.42 -9.14
C SER A 115 2.14 22.37 -9.98
N LEU A 116 0.95 22.42 -9.37
CA LEU A 116 -0.32 22.47 -10.08
C LEU A 116 -0.43 23.75 -10.91
N LYS A 117 -0.10 24.89 -10.28
CA LYS A 117 -0.08 26.20 -10.94
C LYS A 117 0.83 26.20 -12.17
N ALA A 118 2.07 25.72 -12.02
CA ALA A 118 3.00 25.63 -13.14
C ALA A 118 2.49 24.71 -14.28
N SER A 119 1.84 23.59 -13.94
CA SER A 119 1.23 22.71 -14.95
C SER A 119 0.05 23.35 -15.68
N ALA A 120 -0.72 24.21 -15.02
CA ALA A 120 -1.85 24.92 -15.62
C ALA A 120 -1.38 26.07 -16.54
N GLU A 121 -0.33 26.79 -16.13
CA GLU A 121 0.32 27.80 -16.99
C GLU A 121 0.90 27.15 -18.25
N ALA A 122 1.56 25.99 -18.12
CA ALA A 122 2.12 25.26 -19.25
C ALA A 122 1.07 24.70 -20.22
N SER A 123 -0.16 24.44 -19.75
CA SER A 123 -1.28 24.00 -20.59
C SER A 123 -2.08 25.14 -21.20
N GLY A 124 -1.70 26.40 -20.95
CA GLY A 124 -2.42 27.59 -21.41
C GLY A 124 -3.74 27.85 -20.68
N ASN A 125 -4.00 27.15 -19.57
CA ASN A 125 -5.24 27.24 -18.80
C ASN A 125 -4.94 27.69 -17.36
N GLU A 126 -4.38 28.89 -17.18
CA GLU A 126 -3.88 29.40 -15.90
C GLU A 126 -4.89 29.27 -14.74
N ASP A 127 -6.18 29.47 -15.03
CA ASP A 127 -7.26 29.39 -14.05
C ASP A 127 -7.43 28.00 -13.43
N TRP A 128 -7.04 26.94 -14.14
CA TRP A 128 -7.09 25.56 -13.64
C TRP A 128 -6.08 25.30 -12.52
N GLY A 129 -5.06 26.15 -12.41
CA GLY A 129 -3.98 26.04 -11.43
C GLY A 129 -4.25 26.68 -10.06
N ARG A 130 -5.39 27.36 -9.89
CA ARG A 130 -5.69 28.15 -8.68
C ARG A 130 -5.85 27.27 -7.42
N SER A 131 -6.51 26.13 -7.56
CA SER A 131 -6.68 25.11 -6.51
C SER A 131 -7.05 23.75 -7.11
N GLY A 132 -7.11 22.72 -6.27
CA GLY A 132 -7.79 21.47 -6.63
C GLY A 132 -9.31 21.67 -6.82
N PRO A 133 -10.03 20.62 -7.26
CA PRO A 133 -11.45 20.72 -7.59
C PRO A 133 -12.29 21.20 -6.41
N HIS A 134 -13.04 22.28 -6.61
CA HIS A 134 -13.81 22.92 -5.55
C HIS A 134 -15.06 22.13 -5.17
N ASP A 135 -15.55 21.28 -6.07
CA ASP A 135 -16.78 20.48 -6.00
C ASP A 135 -16.54 18.99 -5.67
N SER A 136 -15.33 18.64 -5.20
CA SER A 136 -14.94 17.26 -4.83
C SER A 136 -15.57 16.71 -3.55
N GLY A 137 -16.39 17.48 -2.85
CA GLY A 137 -16.97 17.07 -1.57
C GLY A 137 -15.95 16.87 -0.45
N GLN A 138 -16.28 15.99 0.49
CA GLN A 138 -15.54 15.67 1.72
C GLN A 138 -15.38 14.16 1.93
N TYR A 139 -14.47 13.76 2.82
CA TYR A 139 -14.05 12.37 3.08
C TYR A 139 -15.16 11.32 3.06
N ASN A 140 -16.28 11.56 3.76
CA ASN A 140 -17.31 10.56 4.06
C ASN A 140 -18.54 10.61 3.14
N GLN A 141 -18.50 11.47 2.11
CA GLN A 141 -19.58 11.55 1.14
C GLN A 141 -19.53 10.38 0.15
N PHE A 142 -20.63 10.16 -0.56
CA PHE A 142 -20.69 9.25 -1.70
C PHE A 142 -20.47 10.02 -3.01
N PRO A 143 -20.11 9.34 -4.12
CA PRO A 143 -19.85 10.01 -5.38
C PRO A 143 -21.00 10.93 -5.83
N GLU A 144 -22.24 10.45 -5.71
CA GLU A 144 -23.44 11.16 -6.13
C GLU A 144 -23.78 12.41 -5.28
N ASP A 145 -23.17 12.55 -4.10
CA ASP A 145 -23.35 13.72 -3.23
C ASP A 145 -22.44 14.91 -3.64
N THR A 146 -21.60 14.73 -4.66
CA THR A 146 -20.58 15.70 -5.05
C THR A 146 -20.79 16.21 -6.47
N GLY A 147 -20.36 17.44 -6.74
CA GLY A 147 -20.35 17.96 -8.10
C GLY A 147 -19.28 17.30 -8.96
N PHE A 148 -18.14 16.96 -8.35
CA PHE A 148 -17.00 16.41 -9.06
C PHE A 148 -17.19 14.95 -9.44
N PHE A 149 -17.59 14.06 -8.51
CA PHE A 149 -17.55 12.60 -8.69
C PHE A 149 -18.86 11.94 -9.11
N ARG A 150 -19.99 12.66 -9.10
CA ARG A 150 -21.28 12.11 -9.53
C ARG A 150 -21.20 11.58 -10.96
N ARG A 151 -22.19 10.77 -11.37
CA ARG A 151 -22.20 10.08 -12.66
C ARG A 151 -21.79 10.93 -13.87
N ASP A 152 -22.30 12.16 -13.95
CA ASP A 152 -22.00 13.15 -15.00
C ASP A 152 -21.30 14.40 -14.41
N GLY A 153 -20.42 14.17 -13.44
CA GLY A 153 -19.67 15.19 -12.71
C GLY A 153 -18.47 15.74 -13.47
N THR A 154 -17.83 16.76 -12.88
CA THR A 154 -16.71 17.47 -13.50
C THR A 154 -15.44 16.61 -13.63
N TRP A 155 -15.37 15.43 -12.99
CA TRP A 155 -14.29 14.45 -13.17
C TRP A 155 -14.03 14.09 -14.64
N ASN A 156 -15.05 14.12 -15.50
CA ASN A 156 -14.94 13.80 -16.94
C ASN A 156 -14.86 15.05 -17.85
N SER A 157 -14.81 16.25 -17.27
CA SER A 157 -14.62 17.50 -18.02
C SER A 157 -13.17 17.66 -18.49
N GLU A 158 -12.88 18.68 -19.31
CA GLU A 158 -11.50 19.01 -19.68
C GLU A 158 -10.64 19.35 -18.45
N TYR A 159 -11.17 20.16 -17.54
CA TYR A 159 -10.50 20.47 -16.26
C TYR A 159 -10.28 19.20 -15.42
N GLY A 160 -11.30 18.34 -15.30
CA GLY A 160 -11.21 17.10 -14.53
C GLY A 160 -10.12 16.17 -15.06
N ARG A 161 -10.05 16.01 -16.39
CA ARG A 161 -8.99 15.24 -17.06
C ARG A 161 -7.61 15.85 -16.80
N PHE A 162 -7.46 17.16 -17.00
CA PHE A 162 -6.21 17.87 -16.70
C PHE A 162 -5.75 17.66 -15.25
N PHE A 163 -6.65 17.87 -14.28
CA PHE A 163 -6.32 17.75 -12.87
C PHE A 163 -5.92 16.31 -12.51
N MET A 164 -6.65 15.32 -13.02
CA MET A 164 -6.37 13.91 -12.73
C MET A 164 -5.09 13.40 -13.43
N GLU A 165 -4.81 13.83 -14.66
CA GLU A 165 -3.54 13.57 -15.34
C GLU A 165 -2.36 14.14 -14.55
N TRP A 166 -2.49 15.37 -14.04
CA TRP A 166 -1.49 15.97 -13.17
C TRP A 166 -1.33 15.20 -11.85
N TYR A 167 -2.43 14.97 -11.12
CA TYR A 167 -2.40 14.41 -9.77
C TYR A 167 -1.87 12.97 -9.75
N SER A 168 -2.36 12.12 -10.66
CA SER A 168 -1.86 10.75 -10.83
C SER A 168 -0.46 10.70 -11.45
N GLY A 169 -0.17 11.60 -12.41
CA GLY A 169 1.15 11.72 -13.01
C GLY A 169 2.24 12.07 -11.98
N LYS A 170 1.92 12.93 -11.00
CA LYS A 170 2.84 13.26 -9.90
C LYS A 170 3.15 12.05 -9.01
N LEU A 171 2.16 11.20 -8.75
CA LEU A 171 2.35 9.96 -8.01
C LEU A 171 3.24 8.97 -8.79
N ILE A 172 3.01 8.81 -10.09
CA ILE A 172 3.85 7.95 -10.95
C ILE A 172 5.30 8.46 -10.98
N GLN A 173 5.50 9.78 -11.11
CA GLN A 173 6.84 10.39 -11.10
C GLN A 173 7.55 10.22 -9.75
N HIS A 174 6.81 10.25 -8.64
CA HIS A 174 7.35 9.96 -7.31
C HIS A 174 7.89 8.53 -7.23
N GLY A 175 7.06 7.56 -7.62
CA GLY A 175 7.47 6.15 -7.72
C GLY A 175 8.68 5.97 -8.62
N ASP A 176 8.69 6.59 -9.80
CA ASP A 176 9.78 6.49 -10.77
C ASP A 176 11.13 6.95 -10.19
N ARG A 177 11.14 8.07 -9.47
CA ARG A 177 12.37 8.61 -8.85
C ARG A 177 12.91 7.71 -7.75
N ILE A 178 12.05 7.26 -6.83
CA ILE A 178 12.48 6.43 -5.70
C ILE A 178 12.97 5.07 -6.21
N LEU A 179 12.24 4.46 -7.14
CA LEU A 179 12.57 3.14 -7.66
C LEU A 179 13.79 3.16 -8.57
N ALA A 180 14.03 4.25 -9.30
CA ALA A 180 15.31 4.44 -10.01
C ALA A 180 16.50 4.41 -9.03
N ALA A 181 16.42 5.15 -7.91
CA ALA A 181 17.46 5.15 -6.89
C ALA A 181 17.61 3.78 -6.20
N ALA A 182 16.49 3.12 -5.88
CA ALA A 182 16.50 1.78 -5.28
C ALA A 182 17.15 0.75 -6.22
N LYS A 183 16.82 0.79 -7.51
CA LYS A 183 17.41 -0.07 -8.54
C LYS A 183 18.92 0.10 -8.58
N GLU A 184 19.42 1.34 -8.68
CA GLU A 184 20.86 1.60 -8.69
C GLU A 184 21.58 1.09 -7.43
N ILE A 185 20.93 1.20 -6.26
CA ILE A 185 21.53 0.81 -4.98
C ILE A 185 21.61 -0.71 -4.85
N PHE A 186 20.54 -1.42 -5.19
CA PHE A 186 20.41 -2.87 -4.96
C PHE A 186 20.72 -3.73 -6.20
N GLN A 187 21.02 -3.12 -7.35
CA GLN A 187 21.44 -3.86 -8.53
C GLN A 187 22.68 -4.72 -8.24
N GLY A 188 22.63 -5.99 -8.65
CA GLY A 188 23.72 -6.94 -8.45
C GLY A 188 23.77 -7.59 -7.07
N THR A 189 22.84 -7.26 -6.16
CA THR A 189 22.78 -7.88 -4.82
C THR A 189 22.04 -9.22 -4.79
N GLY A 190 21.34 -9.59 -5.87
CA GLY A 190 20.49 -10.79 -5.94
C GLY A 190 19.09 -10.62 -5.36
N SER A 191 18.87 -9.64 -4.48
CA SER A 191 17.52 -9.31 -3.98
C SER A 191 16.63 -8.71 -5.06
N LYS A 192 15.37 -9.14 -5.12
CA LYS A 192 14.34 -8.49 -5.96
C LYS A 192 13.86 -7.19 -5.31
N LEU A 193 13.34 -6.28 -6.13
CA LEU A 193 12.64 -5.09 -5.66
C LEU A 193 11.14 -5.27 -5.82
N SER A 194 10.36 -4.79 -4.86
CA SER A 194 8.91 -4.68 -4.99
C SER A 194 8.38 -3.33 -4.54
N GLY A 195 7.21 -2.96 -5.06
CA GLY A 195 6.49 -1.74 -4.70
C GLY A 195 5.02 -2.07 -4.48
N LYS A 196 4.43 -1.50 -3.43
CA LYS A 196 3.06 -1.83 -3.02
C LYS A 196 2.05 -0.84 -3.61
N VAL A 197 0.97 -1.36 -4.18
CA VAL A 197 -0.19 -0.59 -4.69
C VAL A 197 -1.43 -1.01 -3.89
N ALA A 198 -2.20 -0.04 -3.42
CA ALA A 198 -3.34 -0.28 -2.56
C ALA A 198 -4.57 -0.78 -3.33
N GLY A 199 -5.30 -1.74 -2.77
CA GLY A 199 -6.55 -2.25 -3.32
C GLY A 199 -7.76 -1.40 -2.90
N ILE A 200 -8.03 -0.33 -3.65
CA ILE A 200 -9.13 0.59 -3.35
C ILE A 200 -10.40 0.12 -4.06
N HIS A 201 -11.11 -0.78 -3.40
CA HIS A 201 -12.20 -1.53 -4.02
C HIS A 201 -13.58 -0.88 -3.88
N TRP A 202 -13.77 0.08 -2.98
CA TRP A 202 -15.06 0.78 -2.81
C TRP A 202 -15.26 1.84 -3.88
N HIS A 203 -16.52 2.07 -4.24
CA HIS A 203 -16.93 2.90 -5.37
C HIS A 203 -16.38 2.49 -6.74
N TYR A 204 -15.68 1.36 -6.86
CA TYR A 204 -15.17 0.83 -8.13
C TYR A 204 -16.28 0.61 -9.18
N ARG A 205 -17.53 0.33 -8.75
CA ARG A 205 -18.66 0.17 -9.67
C ARG A 205 -19.31 1.50 -10.08
N SER A 206 -18.90 2.64 -9.50
CA SER A 206 -19.34 3.97 -9.97
C SER A 206 -18.61 4.32 -11.27
N ARG A 207 -19.07 5.34 -12.01
CA ARG A 207 -18.37 5.74 -13.25
C ARG A 207 -17.06 6.48 -12.97
N SER A 208 -17.02 7.23 -11.88
CA SER A 208 -15.89 8.06 -11.50
C SER A 208 -14.82 7.30 -10.73
N HIS A 209 -15.14 6.15 -10.12
CA HIS A 209 -14.21 5.42 -9.26
C HIS A 209 -13.60 6.33 -8.18
N ALA A 210 -14.44 7.18 -7.57
CA ALA A 210 -14.03 8.34 -6.76
C ALA A 210 -12.90 8.07 -5.74
N ALA A 211 -12.94 6.93 -5.05
CA ALA A 211 -11.92 6.57 -4.06
C ALA A 211 -10.55 6.28 -4.68
N GLU A 212 -10.51 5.66 -5.86
CA GLU A 212 -9.28 5.45 -6.62
C GLU A 212 -8.70 6.82 -7.06
N LEU A 213 -9.56 7.72 -7.55
CA LEU A 213 -9.15 9.06 -7.96
C LEU A 213 -8.52 9.86 -6.82
N THR A 214 -9.16 9.91 -5.64
CA THR A 214 -8.63 10.67 -4.50
C THR A 214 -7.29 10.11 -3.99
N ALA A 215 -7.11 8.79 -4.07
CA ALA A 215 -5.86 8.13 -3.74
C ALA A 215 -4.75 8.26 -4.79
N GLY A 216 -5.07 8.82 -5.96
CA GLY A 216 -4.11 9.11 -7.04
C GLY A 216 -4.09 8.09 -8.17
N TYR A 217 -4.96 7.09 -8.15
CA TYR A 217 -5.14 6.15 -9.26
C TYR A 217 -6.17 6.73 -10.20
N TYR A 218 -5.73 7.25 -11.35
CA TYR A 218 -6.63 7.77 -12.37
C TYR A 218 -7.30 6.63 -13.15
N ASN A 219 -8.01 5.78 -12.44
CA ASN A 219 -8.83 4.70 -12.95
C ASN A 219 -10.26 5.23 -13.05
N THR A 220 -10.91 5.04 -14.19
CA THR A 220 -12.32 5.38 -14.40
C THR A 220 -12.93 4.34 -15.34
N ARG A 221 -14.22 4.46 -15.61
CA ARG A 221 -14.86 3.64 -16.65
C ARG A 221 -14.22 3.78 -18.05
N TYR A 222 -13.48 4.86 -18.32
CA TYR A 222 -12.90 5.17 -19.64
C TYR A 222 -11.37 5.11 -19.67
N CYS A 223 -10.71 4.95 -18.52
CA CYS A 223 -9.26 5.02 -18.39
C CYS A 223 -8.77 3.96 -17.42
N ASP A 224 -7.79 3.16 -17.85
CA ASP A 224 -7.10 2.21 -16.96
C ASP A 224 -5.95 2.92 -16.23
N GLY A 225 -6.17 3.21 -14.95
CA GLY A 225 -5.18 3.90 -14.11
C GLY A 225 -4.02 3.03 -13.66
N TYR A 226 -4.13 1.71 -13.79
CA TYR A 226 -3.12 0.76 -13.31
C TYR A 226 -2.06 0.43 -14.37
N ILE A 227 -2.40 0.52 -15.66
CA ILE A 227 -1.43 0.31 -16.76
C ILE A 227 -0.21 1.25 -16.64
N PRO A 228 -0.36 2.58 -16.44
CA PRO A 228 0.79 3.47 -16.27
C PRO A 228 1.66 3.13 -15.06
N ILE A 229 1.05 2.72 -13.94
CA ILE A 229 1.75 2.30 -12.73
C ILE A 229 2.55 1.02 -13.01
N ALA A 230 1.92 0.01 -13.61
CA ALA A 230 2.56 -1.25 -13.96
C ALA A 230 3.74 -1.03 -14.94
N ARG A 231 3.60 -0.13 -15.92
CA ARG A 231 4.69 0.24 -16.83
C ARG A 231 5.86 0.92 -16.11
N MET A 232 5.56 1.80 -15.15
CA MET A 232 6.59 2.45 -14.34
C MET A 232 7.36 1.42 -13.50
N LEU A 233 6.67 0.46 -12.88
CA LEU A 233 7.31 -0.64 -12.14
C LEU A 233 8.14 -1.55 -13.06
N ALA A 234 7.60 -1.91 -14.24
CA ALA A 234 8.29 -2.71 -15.25
C ALA A 234 9.60 -2.06 -15.73
N LYS A 235 9.60 -0.73 -15.96
CA LYS A 235 10.80 0.05 -16.32
C LYS A 235 11.97 -0.18 -15.33
N HIS A 236 11.65 -0.37 -14.05
CA HIS A 236 12.64 -0.59 -12.99
C HIS A 236 12.88 -2.05 -12.64
N GLY A 237 12.14 -2.99 -13.23
CA GLY A 237 12.21 -4.41 -12.86
C GLY A 237 11.68 -4.68 -11.44
N VAL A 238 10.68 -3.91 -11.02
CA VAL A 238 10.10 -3.96 -9.67
C VAL A 238 8.81 -4.77 -9.71
N ILE A 239 8.66 -5.74 -8.80
CA ILE A 239 7.44 -6.53 -8.64
C ILE A 239 6.31 -5.62 -8.13
N LEU A 240 5.12 -5.72 -8.73
CA LEU A 240 3.93 -5.06 -8.21
C LEU A 240 3.34 -5.94 -7.10
N ASN A 241 3.33 -5.46 -5.86
CA ASN A 241 2.62 -6.12 -4.76
C ASN A 241 1.26 -5.46 -4.54
N PHE A 242 0.18 -6.25 -4.55
CA PHE A 242 -1.19 -5.75 -4.50
C PHE A 242 -2.01 -6.41 -3.40
N THR A 243 -2.91 -5.65 -2.76
CA THR A 243 -3.75 -6.13 -1.66
C THR A 243 -5.13 -6.62 -2.14
N CYS A 244 -5.99 -7.06 -1.21
CA CYS A 244 -7.38 -7.48 -1.44
C CYS A 244 -7.56 -8.82 -2.16
N MET A 245 -6.52 -9.66 -2.19
CA MET A 245 -6.56 -10.96 -2.87
C MET A 245 -7.55 -11.95 -2.24
N GLU A 246 -7.96 -11.72 -1.00
CA GLU A 246 -8.86 -12.59 -0.23
C GLU A 246 -10.33 -12.15 -0.32
N MET A 247 -10.60 -10.93 -0.79
CA MET A 247 -11.92 -10.32 -0.74
C MET A 247 -12.82 -10.79 -1.87
N ARG A 248 -14.12 -10.93 -1.56
CA ARG A 248 -15.16 -11.26 -2.56
C ARG A 248 -16.20 -10.16 -2.64
N ASP A 249 -16.73 -9.92 -3.84
CA ASP A 249 -17.74 -8.88 -4.09
C ASP A 249 -19.00 -9.12 -3.24
N ARG A 250 -19.38 -10.38 -3.04
CA ARG A 250 -20.55 -10.78 -2.24
C ARG A 250 -20.43 -10.50 -0.74
N GLU A 251 -19.22 -10.27 -0.24
CA GLU A 251 -18.96 -9.95 1.17
C GLU A 251 -19.04 -8.45 1.45
N GLN A 252 -19.16 -7.63 0.41
CA GLN A 252 -19.10 -6.17 0.52
C GLN A 252 -20.48 -5.56 0.76
N PRO A 253 -20.59 -4.45 1.51
CA PRO A 253 -21.84 -3.74 1.69
C PRO A 253 -22.43 -3.24 0.36
N GLY A 254 -23.72 -3.47 0.15
CA GLY A 254 -24.39 -3.12 -1.13
C GLY A 254 -24.35 -1.63 -1.49
N ASN A 255 -24.34 -0.74 -0.49
CA ASN A 255 -24.24 0.71 -0.70
C ASN A 255 -22.83 1.18 -1.08
N ALA A 256 -21.78 0.40 -0.80
CA ALA A 256 -20.40 0.81 -1.03
C ALA A 256 -19.97 0.76 -2.51
N ASN A 257 -20.76 0.15 -3.39
CA ASN A 257 -20.42 -0.04 -4.81
C ASN A 257 -19.05 -0.72 -5.02
N CYS A 258 -18.71 -1.68 -4.14
CA CYS A 258 -17.43 -2.36 -4.17
C CYS A 258 -17.31 -3.35 -5.33
N SER A 259 -16.08 -3.56 -5.81
CA SER A 259 -15.73 -4.76 -6.59
C SER A 259 -14.25 -5.15 -6.42
N PRO A 260 -13.84 -5.71 -5.28
CA PRO A 260 -12.48 -6.22 -5.10
C PRO A 260 -12.09 -7.26 -6.16
N GLU A 261 -13.01 -8.15 -6.58
CA GLU A 261 -12.72 -9.16 -7.59
C GLU A 261 -12.51 -8.55 -8.98
N GLY A 262 -13.31 -7.53 -9.31
CA GLY A 262 -13.16 -6.74 -10.54
C GLY A 262 -11.83 -5.99 -10.57
N LEU A 263 -11.48 -5.36 -9.45
CA LEU A 263 -10.24 -4.62 -9.27
C LEU A 263 -9.00 -5.52 -9.42
N VAL A 264 -8.96 -6.65 -8.69
CA VAL A 264 -7.86 -7.62 -8.80
C VAL A 264 -7.70 -8.13 -10.23
N ARG A 265 -8.82 -8.40 -10.93
CA ARG A 265 -8.78 -8.80 -12.34
C ARG A 265 -8.18 -7.72 -13.23
N GLN A 266 -8.55 -6.45 -13.03
CA GLN A 266 -8.00 -5.33 -13.78
C GLN A 266 -6.49 -5.20 -13.56
N VAL A 267 -6.03 -5.21 -12.30
CA VAL A 267 -4.60 -5.11 -11.97
C VAL A 267 -3.81 -6.27 -12.57
N LYS A 268 -4.33 -7.50 -12.51
CA LYS A 268 -3.73 -8.65 -13.20
C LYS A 268 -3.58 -8.41 -14.70
N MET A 269 -4.59 -7.84 -15.36
CA MET A 269 -4.47 -7.55 -16.78
C MET A 269 -3.45 -6.46 -17.06
N ALA A 270 -3.41 -5.40 -16.24
CA ALA A 270 -2.43 -4.32 -16.35
C ALA A 270 -0.99 -4.83 -16.16
N THR A 271 -0.75 -5.71 -15.18
CA THR A 271 0.59 -6.29 -14.96
C THR A 271 1.03 -7.17 -16.11
N ARG A 272 0.12 -8.01 -16.62
CA ARG A 272 0.37 -8.83 -17.81
C ARG A 272 0.71 -7.97 -19.03
N THR A 273 -0.05 -6.91 -19.28
CA THR A 273 0.19 -6.00 -20.41
C THR A 273 1.51 -5.26 -20.29
N ALA A 274 1.94 -4.92 -19.07
CA ALA A 274 3.21 -4.24 -18.82
C ALA A 274 4.41 -5.20 -18.73
N GLY A 275 4.18 -6.51 -18.62
CA GLY A 275 5.23 -7.51 -18.42
C GLY A 275 5.88 -7.43 -17.03
N VAL A 276 5.12 -7.06 -16.00
CA VAL A 276 5.60 -6.98 -14.61
C VAL A 276 5.07 -8.15 -13.78
N GLU A 277 5.91 -8.72 -12.92
CA GLU A 277 5.51 -9.74 -11.95
C GLU A 277 4.49 -9.15 -10.96
N LEU A 278 3.51 -9.96 -10.55
CA LEU A 278 2.49 -9.59 -9.56
C LEU A 278 2.63 -10.48 -8.31
N ALA A 279 2.81 -9.86 -7.15
CA ALA A 279 2.68 -10.49 -5.85
C ALA A 279 1.39 -10.03 -5.16
N GLY A 280 0.92 -10.81 -4.18
CA GLY A 280 -0.34 -10.55 -3.50
C GLY A 280 -0.25 -10.51 -1.98
N GLU A 281 -1.16 -9.76 -1.37
CA GLU A 281 -1.41 -9.71 0.08
C GLU A 281 -2.92 -9.76 0.35
N ASN A 282 -3.33 -10.33 1.48
CA ASN A 282 -4.67 -10.10 2.00
C ASN A 282 -4.75 -8.72 2.67
N ALA A 283 -5.87 -8.02 2.48
CA ALA A 283 -6.08 -6.70 3.06
C ALA A 283 -6.54 -6.77 4.52
N LEU A 284 -7.39 -7.75 4.86
CA LEU A 284 -7.94 -7.94 6.20
C LEU A 284 -7.48 -9.26 6.82
N GLU A 285 -7.39 -9.27 8.16
CA GLU A 285 -7.12 -10.48 8.94
C GLU A 285 -8.26 -11.49 8.78
N ARG A 286 -8.00 -12.59 8.07
CA ARG A 286 -8.98 -13.65 7.74
C ARG A 286 -8.37 -15.03 7.97
N TYR A 287 -9.12 -15.95 8.56
CA TYR A 287 -8.66 -17.31 8.90
C TYR A 287 -9.55 -18.42 8.32
N ASP A 288 -10.63 -18.04 7.65
CA ASP A 288 -11.60 -18.95 7.08
C ASP A 288 -11.13 -19.53 5.73
N ALA A 289 -11.53 -20.77 5.46
CA ALA A 289 -11.23 -21.48 4.22
C ALA A 289 -11.71 -20.73 2.96
N ASP A 290 -12.75 -19.92 3.10
CA ASP A 290 -13.38 -19.13 2.05
C ASP A 290 -12.44 -18.02 1.53
N ALA A 291 -11.80 -17.28 2.42
CA ALA A 291 -10.76 -16.30 2.10
C ALA A 291 -9.53 -16.96 1.44
N TYR A 292 -9.07 -18.08 2.00
CA TYR A 292 -7.94 -18.83 1.42
C TYR A 292 -8.25 -19.39 0.03
N ALA A 293 -9.48 -19.88 -0.19
CA ALA A 293 -9.92 -20.34 -1.50
C ALA A 293 -9.95 -19.21 -2.53
N GLN A 294 -10.33 -17.99 -2.13
CA GLN A 294 -10.30 -16.82 -3.00
C GLN A 294 -8.87 -16.44 -3.41
N VAL A 295 -7.93 -16.46 -2.45
CA VAL A 295 -6.51 -16.22 -2.76
C VAL A 295 -5.98 -17.28 -3.73
N LEU A 296 -6.31 -18.55 -3.49
CA LEU A 296 -5.91 -19.66 -4.38
C LEU A 296 -6.50 -19.53 -5.79
N ALA A 297 -7.76 -19.11 -5.92
CA ALA A 297 -8.36 -18.86 -7.23
C ALA A 297 -7.71 -17.66 -7.93
N THR A 298 -7.24 -16.68 -7.16
CA THR A 298 -6.51 -15.52 -7.67
C THR A 298 -5.07 -15.89 -8.06
N SER A 299 -4.44 -16.81 -7.34
CA SER A 299 -3.06 -17.26 -7.58
C SER A 299 -2.97 -18.26 -8.74
N ASN A 300 -3.91 -19.22 -8.81
CA ASN A 300 -3.94 -20.30 -9.77
C ASN A 300 -5.02 -20.04 -10.80
N LEU A 301 -4.66 -19.67 -12.03
CA LEU A 301 -5.46 -19.91 -13.25
C LEU A 301 -4.69 -19.53 -14.53
N ASP A 302 -4.32 -20.56 -15.30
CA ASP A 302 -4.46 -20.80 -16.76
C ASP A 302 -4.16 -19.70 -17.81
N ALA A 303 -3.69 -18.51 -17.44
CA ALA A 303 -3.41 -17.42 -18.38
C ALA A 303 -1.96 -16.89 -18.32
N GLY A 304 -1.03 -17.64 -17.71
CA GLY A 304 0.39 -17.29 -17.65
C GLY A 304 0.71 -16.04 -16.79
N ASN A 305 -0.22 -15.59 -15.95
CA ASN A 305 -0.04 -14.45 -15.04
C ASN A 305 -0.56 -14.77 -13.62
N GLY A 306 -0.03 -15.87 -13.06
CA GLY A 306 -0.23 -16.22 -11.65
C GLY A 306 0.53 -15.28 -10.72
N LEU A 307 0.25 -15.38 -9.42
CA LEU A 307 1.01 -14.62 -8.43
C LEU A 307 2.43 -15.20 -8.30
N SER A 308 3.46 -14.34 -8.32
CA SER A 308 4.85 -14.75 -8.09
C SER A 308 5.12 -15.04 -6.61
N ALA A 309 4.39 -14.38 -5.71
CA ALA A 309 4.44 -14.60 -4.27
C ALA A 309 3.11 -14.18 -3.62
N PHE A 310 2.85 -14.70 -2.42
CA PHE A 310 1.76 -14.24 -1.57
C PHE A 310 2.27 -14.03 -0.14
N THR A 311 2.00 -12.86 0.43
CA THR A 311 2.36 -12.51 1.81
C THR A 311 1.10 -12.42 2.67
N TYR A 312 1.02 -13.27 3.70
CA TYR A 312 -0.14 -13.33 4.59
C TYR A 312 -0.06 -12.28 5.72
N LEU A 313 -1.09 -11.45 5.84
CA LEU A 313 -1.29 -10.46 6.89
C LEU A 313 -2.23 -11.03 7.99
N ARG A 314 -1.79 -11.25 9.22
CA ARG A 314 -0.42 -11.18 9.75
C ARG A 314 -0.26 -12.23 10.85
N MET A 315 0.97 -12.69 11.05
CA MET A 315 1.32 -13.50 12.20
C MET A 315 0.92 -12.84 13.53
N ASN A 316 0.08 -13.53 14.30
CA ASN A 316 -0.31 -13.15 15.65
C ASN A 316 -0.85 -14.37 16.40
N LYS A 317 -1.25 -14.21 17.67
CA LYS A 317 -1.73 -15.32 18.51
C LYS A 317 -2.90 -16.08 17.90
N LYS A 318 -3.89 -15.40 17.30
CA LYS A 318 -5.07 -16.05 16.72
C LYS A 318 -4.72 -16.96 15.54
N LEU A 319 -3.71 -16.61 14.75
CA LEU A 319 -3.25 -17.45 13.64
C LEU A 319 -2.83 -18.85 14.11
N PHE A 320 -2.30 -18.97 15.33
CA PHE A 320 -1.85 -20.22 15.94
C PHE A 320 -2.92 -20.92 16.77
N GLU A 321 -4.17 -20.44 16.77
CA GLU A 321 -5.29 -21.21 17.29
C GLU A 321 -5.53 -22.44 16.41
N SER A 322 -5.94 -23.56 17.00
CA SER A 322 -5.87 -24.88 16.36
C SER A 322 -6.57 -24.97 15.00
N GLU A 323 -7.74 -24.36 14.85
CA GLU A 323 -8.50 -24.37 13.60
C GLU A 323 -7.87 -23.43 12.55
N ASN A 324 -7.49 -22.22 12.96
CA ASN A 324 -6.86 -21.23 12.10
C ASN A 324 -5.52 -21.73 11.54
N TRP A 325 -4.73 -22.39 12.38
CA TRP A 325 -3.46 -23.00 11.98
C TRP A 325 -3.67 -24.11 10.97
N ARG A 326 -4.64 -25.00 11.18
CA ARG A 326 -4.97 -26.07 10.20
C ARG A 326 -5.38 -25.49 8.85
N ASN A 327 -6.22 -24.45 8.84
CA ASN A 327 -6.62 -23.79 7.59
C ASN A 327 -5.42 -23.15 6.88
N LEU A 328 -4.50 -22.52 7.63
CA LEU A 328 -3.27 -21.95 7.06
C LEU A 328 -2.36 -23.04 6.48
N VAL A 329 -2.16 -24.15 7.19
CA VAL A 329 -1.33 -25.27 6.72
C VAL A 329 -1.90 -25.83 5.41
N GLU A 330 -3.21 -26.07 5.34
CA GLU A 330 -3.85 -26.51 4.10
C GLU A 330 -3.68 -25.47 2.97
N PHE A 331 -3.87 -24.19 3.28
CA PHE A 331 -3.67 -23.10 2.32
C PHE A 331 -2.23 -23.07 1.76
N VAL A 332 -1.22 -23.12 2.62
CA VAL A 332 0.20 -23.12 2.23
C VAL A 332 0.55 -24.34 1.39
N GLN A 333 0.04 -25.52 1.76
CA GLN A 333 0.19 -26.74 0.96
C GLN A 333 -0.39 -26.56 -0.44
N ARG A 334 -1.61 -26.02 -0.55
CA ARG A 334 -2.29 -25.78 -1.83
C ARG A 334 -1.62 -24.69 -2.68
N MET A 335 -0.99 -23.69 -2.06
CA MET A 335 -0.18 -22.69 -2.76
C MET A 335 1.12 -23.29 -3.31
N SER A 336 1.70 -24.27 -2.61
CA SER A 336 3.00 -24.88 -2.97
C SER A 336 2.89 -26.06 -3.94
N SER A 337 1.80 -26.81 -3.87
CA SER A 337 1.50 -27.89 -4.81
C SER A 337 0.82 -27.31 -6.05
N GLU A 338 1.35 -27.57 -7.24
CA GLU A 338 0.67 -27.34 -8.52
C GLU A 338 -0.64 -28.18 -8.62
N GLY A 339 -1.69 -27.78 -7.90
CA GLY A 339 -3.04 -28.37 -7.97
C GLY A 339 -3.25 -29.77 -7.36
N ARG A 340 -2.28 -30.38 -6.67
CA ARG A 340 -2.47 -31.69 -6.00
C ARG A 340 -2.79 -31.51 -4.52
N ARG A 341 -3.99 -31.88 -4.07
CA ARG A 341 -4.33 -31.94 -2.63
C ARG A 341 -3.41 -32.95 -1.91
N PRO A 342 -2.46 -32.55 -1.07
CA PRO A 342 -1.78 -33.49 -0.19
C PRO A 342 -2.76 -33.86 0.93
N ARG A 343 -2.77 -35.13 1.36
CA ARG A 343 -3.42 -35.49 2.63
C ARG A 343 -2.60 -34.85 3.76
N LEU A 344 -3.26 -34.12 4.67
CA LEU A 344 -2.62 -33.67 5.91
C LEU A 344 -2.05 -34.90 6.65
N PRO A 345 -0.75 -34.88 7.01
CA PRO A 345 -0.21 -35.88 7.92
C PRO A 345 -0.99 -35.90 9.24
N GLU A 346 -1.06 -37.05 9.89
CA GLU A 346 -1.85 -37.24 11.11
C GLU A 346 -1.42 -36.31 12.27
N TRP A 347 -0.16 -35.87 12.28
CA TRP A 347 0.38 -34.92 13.25
C TRP A 347 -0.09 -33.48 13.05
N ASP A 348 -0.55 -33.11 11.85
CA ASP A 348 -1.18 -31.81 11.56
C ASP A 348 -2.70 -31.82 11.76
N SER A 349 -3.32 -33.00 11.78
CA SER A 349 -4.77 -33.18 11.96
C SER A 349 -5.19 -33.44 13.41
N THR A 350 -4.25 -33.80 14.28
CA THR A 350 -4.47 -34.01 15.71
C THR A 350 -4.10 -32.75 16.50
N GLY A 351 -4.88 -32.41 17.53
CA GLY A 351 -4.52 -31.30 18.43
C GLY A 351 -3.27 -31.69 19.22
N SER A 352 -2.32 -30.77 19.40
CA SER A 352 -1.21 -31.02 20.31
C SER A 352 -1.63 -30.72 21.75
N ASP A 353 -1.42 -31.68 22.66
CA ASP A 353 -1.54 -31.48 24.12
C ASP A 353 -0.32 -30.71 24.68
N LEU A 354 0.19 -29.74 23.92
CA LEU A 354 1.30 -28.91 24.34
C LEU A 354 0.82 -27.91 25.39
N TYR A 355 0.91 -28.33 26.64
CA TYR A 355 0.77 -27.45 27.81
C TYR A 355 1.89 -26.39 27.80
N VAL A 356 1.55 -25.16 27.42
CA VAL A 356 2.44 -24.00 27.59
C VAL A 356 2.34 -23.55 29.05
N GLY A 357 3.13 -24.19 29.92
CA GLY A 357 3.25 -23.81 31.32
C GLY A 357 4.00 -22.49 31.48
N PHE A 358 3.39 -21.50 32.12
CA PHE A 358 4.11 -20.31 32.57
C PHE A 358 5.14 -20.71 33.65
N VAL A 359 6.42 -20.59 33.33
CA VAL A 359 7.50 -20.71 34.31
C VAL A 359 7.45 -19.49 35.24
N LYS A 360 6.73 -19.61 36.36
CA LYS A 360 6.94 -18.68 37.49
C LYS A 360 8.30 -19.01 38.11
N GLY A 361 9.26 -18.09 37.94
CA GLY A 361 10.58 -18.19 38.55
C GLY A 361 10.48 -18.45 40.05
N LYS A 362 11.00 -19.61 40.49
CA LYS A 362 11.26 -19.86 41.91
C LYS A 362 12.50 -19.07 42.31
N ASN A 363 12.33 -18.00 43.09
CA ASN A 363 13.43 -17.40 43.82
C ASN A 363 14.02 -18.48 44.75
N GLY A 364 15.29 -18.81 44.48
CA GLY A 364 16.04 -19.87 45.14
C GLY A 364 16.14 -19.70 46.65
N LYS A 365 16.12 -20.84 47.34
CA LYS A 365 16.48 -20.98 48.75
C LYS A 365 17.90 -20.43 48.95
N LYS A 366 18.05 -19.48 49.89
CA LYS A 366 19.35 -19.13 50.47
C LYS A 366 19.84 -20.31 51.32
N ASN A 367 20.93 -20.95 50.91
CA ASN A 367 21.76 -21.74 51.82
C ASN A 367 22.56 -20.76 52.68
N LYS A 368 22.35 -20.79 53.99
CA LYS A 368 23.29 -20.22 54.97
C LYS A 368 24.26 -21.34 55.35
N GLU A 369 25.52 -21.18 55.00
CA GLU A 369 26.62 -21.85 55.69
C GLU A 369 26.83 -21.16 57.05
N ALA A 370 26.94 -21.98 58.09
CA ALA A 370 27.60 -21.65 59.34
C ALA A 370 28.10 -22.96 59.95
N ALA A 371 29.39 -23.24 59.78
CA ALA A 371 30.12 -24.19 60.61
C ALA A 371 30.99 -23.37 61.57
N LEU A 372 30.91 -23.71 62.86
CA LEU A 372 31.74 -23.17 63.92
C LEU A 372 33.23 -23.45 63.67
N VAL A 373 34.09 -22.43 63.85
CA VAL A 373 35.06 -22.33 64.97
C VAL A 373 35.16 -20.86 65.35
#